data_AF-A0A8C7ZTX1-F1
#
_entry.id   AF-A0A8C7ZTX1-F1
#
_cell.length_a   1.000
_cell.length_b   1.000
_cell.length_c   1.000
_cell.angle_alpha   90.00
_cell.angle_beta   90.00
_cell.angle_gamma   90.00
#
_symmetry.space_group_name_H-M   'P 1'
#
loop_
_entity.id
_entity.type
_entity.pdbx_description
1 polymer ?
#
loop_
_entity_poly.entity_id
_entity_poly.type
_entity_poly.pdbx_seq_one_letter_code
_entity_poly.pdbx_strand_id
1 'polypeptide(L)' 'GNNRLSYLSHRVGNLHQLVRLDVKGNRLESLPVEIGDCPLLKSSGLMAEDSLLDQLPSDLRDKLTEG' A
#
# COMPACT_ATOMS: atom_id res chain seq x y z
N GLY A 1 2.34 -12.49 -3.28
CA GLY A 1 3.67 -13.13 -3.19
C GLY A 1 3.84 -13.95 -1.90
N ASN A 2 4.64 -15.02 -1.90
CA ASN A 2 4.93 -15.83 -0.69
C ASN A 2 6.21 -15.35 0.01
N ASN A 3 6.17 -14.15 0.56
CA ASN A 3 7.30 -13.58 1.31
C ASN A 3 6.97 -13.49 2.80
N ARG A 4 7.98 -13.25 3.65
CA ARG A 4 7.81 -13.12 5.11
C ARG A 4 8.11 -11.70 5.57
N LEU A 5 7.80 -10.71 4.75
CA LEU A 5 7.99 -9.31 5.14
C LEU A 5 7.08 -9.01 6.32
N SER A 6 7.67 -8.50 7.40
CA SER A 6 6.98 -8.02 8.60
C SER A 6 6.65 -6.53 8.54
N TYR A 7 7.39 -5.77 7.74
CA TYR A 7 7.12 -4.36 7.47
C TYR A 7 7.46 -4.00 6.03
N LEU A 8 6.80 -2.96 5.51
CA LEU A 8 7.15 -2.29 4.27
C LEU A 8 7.83 -0.96 4.63
N SER A 9 8.96 -0.65 3.98
CA SER A 9 9.68 0.60 4.25
C SER A 9 8.86 1.82 3.82
N HIS A 10 8.89 2.89 4.62
CA HIS A 10 8.35 4.22 4.26
C HIS A 10 8.88 4.74 2.91
N ARG A 11 10.04 4.25 2.46
CA ARG A 11 10.62 4.61 1.16
C ARG A 11 9.77 4.20 -0.04
N VAL A 12 8.71 3.40 0.15
CA VAL A 12 7.72 3.12 -0.90
C VAL A 12 7.15 4.40 -1.51
N GLY A 13 6.96 5.46 -0.72
CA GLY A 13 6.49 6.77 -1.21
C GLY A 13 7.42 7.43 -2.22
N ASN A 14 8.70 7.06 -2.26
CA ASN A 14 9.65 7.59 -3.24
C ASN A 14 9.48 6.94 -4.64
N LEU A 15 8.68 5.88 -4.75
CA LEU A 15 8.43 5.18 -6.00
C LEU A 15 7.36 5.92 -6.79
N HIS A 16 7.72 7.09 -7.35
CA HIS A 16 6.81 7.98 -8.08
C HIS A 16 6.15 7.34 -9.31
N GLN A 17 6.69 6.24 -9.81
CA GLN A 17 6.16 5.49 -10.95
C GLN A 17 5.48 4.17 -10.53
N LEU A 18 5.24 3.96 -9.23
CA LEU A 18 4.59 2.77 -8.72
C LEU A 18 3.11 2.80 -9.09
N VAL A 19 2.69 1.89 -9.98
CA VAL A 19 1.30 1.72 -10.39
C VAL A 19 0.65 0.53 -9.67
N ARG A 20 1.45 -0.46 -9.28
CA ARG A 20 0.97 -1.70 -8.67
C ARG A 20 1.88 -2.13 -7.54
N LEU A 21 1.28 -2.47 -6.40
CA LEU A 21 1.95 -2.97 -5.22
C LEU A 21 1.24 -4.25 -4.74
N ASP A 22 1.89 -5.40 -4.93
CA ASP A 22 1.41 -6.67 -4.37
C ASP A 22 2.23 -7.05 -3.14
N VAL A 23 1.59 -6.93 -1.99
CA VAL A 23 2.10 -7.38 -0.69
C VAL A 23 1.24 -8.47 -0.08
N LYS A 24 0.26 -9.00 -0.81
CA LYS A 24 -0.59 -10.11 -0.36
C LYS A 24 0.25 -11.36 -0.12
N GLY A 25 -0.06 -12.11 0.93
CA GLY A 25 0.73 -13.28 1.35
C GLY A 25 2.01 -12.96 2.13
N ASN A 26 2.17 -11.72 2.60
CA ASN A 26 3.19 -11.36 3.59
C ASN A 26 2.65 -11.40 5.02
N ARG A 27 3.51 -11.09 5.99
CA ARG A 27 3.17 -10.99 7.42
C ARG A 27 3.20 -9.53 7.90
N LEU A 28 2.76 -8.62 7.03
CA LEU A 28 2.66 -7.21 7.37
C LEU A 28 1.53 -7.05 8.39
N GLU A 29 1.78 -6.30 9.44
CA GLU A 29 0.76 -5.91 10.43
C GLU A 29 0.04 -4.62 10.02
N SER A 30 0.73 -3.76 9.26
CA SER A 30 0.22 -2.50 8.73
C SER A 30 0.88 -2.15 7.40
N LEU A 31 0.27 -1.22 6.67
CA LEU A 31 0.87 -0.58 5.51
C LEU A 31 1.36 0.83 5.89
N PRO A 32 2.53 1.27 5.40
CA PRO A 32 3.01 2.63 5.61
C PRO A 32 2.09 3.63 4.92
N VAL A 33 1.83 4.77 5.57
CA VAL A 33 0.96 5.83 5.01
C VAL A 33 1.57 6.47 3.76
N GLU A 34 2.88 6.36 3.60
CA GLU A 34 3.67 6.82 2.47
C GLU A 34 3.30 6.12 1.15
N ILE A 35 2.53 5.01 1.17
CA ILE A 35 1.95 4.48 -0.09
C ILE A 35 1.03 5.50 -0.78
N GLY A 36 0.45 6.42 0.00
CA GLY A 36 -0.35 7.53 -0.53
C GLY A 36 0.48 8.65 -1.15
N ASP A 37 1.81 8.60 -1.05
CA ASP A 37 2.71 9.54 -1.73
C ASP A 37 3.16 9.01 -3.10
N CYS A 38 2.67 7.82 -3.52
CA CYS A 38 2.85 7.29 -4.86
C CYS A 38 1.74 7.83 -5.78
N PRO A 39 2.01 8.83 -6.65
CA PRO A 39 0.98 9.54 -7.41
C PRO A 39 0.25 8.65 -8.43
N LEU A 40 0.91 7.59 -8.91
CA LEU A 40 0.34 6.65 -9.88
C LEU A 40 -0.27 5.39 -9.22
N LEU A 41 -0.12 5.21 -7.91
CA LEU A 41 -0.67 4.06 -7.22
C LEU A 41 -2.14 4.35 -6.89
N LYS A 42 -3.03 3.49 -7.37
CA LYS A 42 -4.47 3.56 -7.08
C LYS A 42 -4.90 2.39 -6.25
N SER A 43 -6.08 2.49 -5.64
CA SER A 43 -6.70 1.37 -4.90
C SER A 43 -6.80 0.09 -5.74
N SER A 44 -6.98 0.19 -7.06
CA SER A 44 -6.99 -0.96 -7.99
C SER A 44 -5.63 -1.63 -8.19
N GLY A 45 -4.54 -0.90 -7.94
CA GLY A 45 -3.16 -1.37 -8.03
C GLY A 45 -2.60 -1.89 -6.71
N LEU A 46 -3.26 -1.63 -5.59
CA LEU A 46 -2.86 -2.11 -4.26
C LEU A 46 -3.49 -3.47 -3.96
N MET A 47 -2.65 -4.49 -3.84
CA MET A 47 -3.05 -5.85 -3.46
C MET A 47 -2.44 -6.17 -2.09
N ALA A 48 -3.27 -6.20 -1.06
CA ALA A 48 -2.91 -6.56 0.30
C ALA A 48 -3.95 -7.52 0.89
N GLU A 49 -3.72 -7.99 2.13
CA GLU A 49 -4.75 -8.73 2.86
C GLU A 49 -5.91 -7.80 3.21
N ASP A 50 -7.13 -8.32 3.20
CA ASP A 50 -8.34 -7.53 3.49
C ASP A 50 -8.26 -6.88 4.87
N SER A 51 -7.69 -7.59 5.86
CA SER A 51 -7.44 -7.07 7.20
C SER A 51 -6.51 -5.85 7.24
N LEU A 52 -5.58 -5.74 6.29
CA LEU A 52 -4.70 -4.57 6.17
C LEU A 52 -5.41 -3.42 5.47
N LEU A 53 -6.20 -3.73 4.44
CA LEU A 53 -7.00 -2.74 3.73
C LEU A 53 -8.03 -2.11 4.66
N ASP A 54 -8.66 -2.89 5.55
CA ASP A 54 -9.64 -2.41 6.52
C ASP A 54 -9.05 -1.44 7.55
N GLN A 55 -7.78 -1.61 7.90
CA GLN A 55 -7.06 -0.75 8.84
C GLN A 55 -6.54 0.55 8.23
N LEU A 56 -6.70 0.76 6.91
CA LEU A 56 -6.25 2.00 6.27
C LEU A 56 -7.09 3.20 6.77
N PRO A 57 -6.45 4.29 7.22
CA PRO A 57 -7.14 5.51 7.60
C PRO A 57 -7.87 6.12 6.38
N SER A 58 -8.95 6.86 6.63
CA SER A 58 -9.78 7.50 5.58
C SER A 58 -8.93 8.33 4.62
N ASP A 59 -8.04 9.16 5.16
CA ASP A 59 -7.23 10.09 4.38
C ASP A 59 -6.32 9.37 3.37
N LEU A 60 -5.86 8.16 3.72
CA LEU A 60 -5.05 7.33 2.83
C LEU A 60 -5.91 6.67 1.74
N ARG A 61 -7.13 6.26 2.08
CA ARG A 61 -8.08 5.74 1.08
C ARG A 61 -8.42 6.82 0.06
N ASP A 62 -8.66 8.05 0.54
CA ASP A 62 -8.97 9.21 -0.30
C ASP A 62 -7.82 9.48 -1.27
N LYS A 63 -6.56 9.53 -0.79
CA LYS A 63 -5.36 9.65 -1.63
C LYS A 63 -5.25 8.56 -2.71
N LEU A 64 -5.60 7.31 -2.38
CA LEU A 64 -5.53 6.19 -3.33
C LEU A 64 -6.68 6.16 -4.34
N THR A 65 -7.78 6.87 -4.05
CA THR A 65 -8.89 7.09 -4.99
C THR A 65 -8.76 8.36 -5.80
N GLU A 66 -8.04 9.37 -5.31
CA GLU A 66 -7.82 10.63 -6.01
C GLU A 66 -6.72 10.47 -7.07
N GLY A 67 -7.17 10.31 -8.31
CA GLY A 67 -6.45 10.67 -9.54
C GLY A 67 -6.36 9.58 -10.59
#